data_AF-A0A0P1AJK8-F1
#
_entry.id   AF-A0A0P1AJK8-F1
#
_cell.length_a   1.000
_cell.length_b   1.000
_cell.length_c   1.000
_cell.angle_alpha   90.00
_cell.angle_beta   90.00
_cell.angle_gamma   90.00
#
_symmetry.space_group_name_H-M   'P 1'
#
loop_
_entity.id
_entity.type
_entity.pdbx_description
1 polymer ?
#
loop_
_entity_poly.entity_id
_entity_poly.type
_entity_poly.pdbx_seq_one_letter_code
_entity_poly.pdbx_strand_id
1 'polypeptide(L)'
;METEGDSRVHFSEVSDPWSSSRHVAVLQALDAVEKKLVTALRTAAAAMSLMAPRVSSDESASLSFNSACTEFLQLIKEIHTELANNIHLVSDYRTFARSTYGAEKSMEIGREKVKIVVEQLQTLSRFLEDHCYTPEECS
;
A
#
# COMPACT_ATOMS: atom_id res chain seq x y z
N MET A 1 27.57 27.44 -7.49
CA MET A 1 27.80 26.31 -8.41
C MET A 1 26.84 25.23 -8.00
N GLU A 2 25.84 25.04 -8.84
CA GLU A 2 24.77 24.06 -8.70
C GLU A 2 25.38 22.66 -8.87
N THR A 3 25.09 21.76 -7.96
CA THR A 3 25.15 20.32 -8.24
C THR A 3 23.74 19.80 -7.99
N GLU A 4 22.95 19.80 -9.07
CA GLU A 4 21.71 19.06 -9.17
C GLU A 4 21.94 17.64 -8.64
N GLY A 5 21.26 17.32 -7.53
CA GLY A 5 21.15 15.95 -7.08
C GLY A 5 20.35 15.20 -8.13
N ASP A 6 21.04 14.39 -8.92
CA ASP A 6 20.45 13.47 -9.89
C ASP A 6 19.43 12.59 -9.18
N SER A 7 18.16 12.99 -9.30
CA SER A 7 17.01 12.32 -8.70
C SER A 7 16.58 11.12 -9.57
N ARG A 8 17.53 10.49 -10.26
CA ARG A 8 17.33 9.18 -10.90
C ARG A 8 17.37 8.12 -9.81
N VAL A 9 16.20 7.53 -9.57
CA VAL A 9 16.08 6.21 -8.98
C VAL A 9 16.92 5.22 -9.81
N HIS A 10 18.17 5.03 -9.39
CA HIS A 10 19.01 3.96 -9.91
C HIS A 10 18.38 2.64 -9.43
N PHE A 11 17.64 2.00 -10.32
CA PHE A 11 17.33 0.58 -10.19
C PHE A 11 18.65 -0.15 -10.33
N SER A 12 19.38 -0.32 -9.23
CA SER A 12 20.50 -1.24 -9.22
C SER A 12 19.92 -2.62 -9.52
N GLU A 13 20.18 -3.08 -10.74
CA GLU A 13 20.24 -4.50 -11.07
C GLU A 13 21.18 -5.17 -10.04
N VAL A 14 20.93 -6.44 -9.73
CA VAL A 14 21.51 -7.22 -8.61
C VAL A 14 20.73 -6.98 -7.31
N SER A 15 19.91 -7.90 -6.77
CA SER A 15 20.01 -9.36 -6.73
C SER A 15 18.65 -10.00 -6.39
N ASP A 16 17.82 -10.28 -7.40
CA ASP A 16 16.93 -11.47 -7.48
C ASP A 16 16.07 -11.35 -8.76
N PRO A 17 16.41 -12.07 -9.85
CA PRO A 17 15.64 -12.03 -11.11
C PRO A 17 14.17 -12.34 -10.92
N TRP A 18 13.83 -13.14 -9.90
CA TRP A 18 12.46 -13.53 -9.61
C TRP A 18 11.67 -12.47 -8.84
N SER A 19 12.32 -11.55 -8.13
CA SER A 19 11.64 -10.42 -7.48
C SER A 19 11.11 -9.42 -8.50
N SER A 20 11.88 -9.13 -9.55
CA SER A 20 11.46 -8.21 -10.61
C SER A 20 10.29 -8.78 -11.42
N SER A 21 10.35 -10.06 -11.79
CA SER A 21 9.26 -10.72 -12.52
C SER A 21 7.97 -10.85 -11.71
N ARG A 22 8.07 -11.06 -10.39
CA ARG A 22 6.90 -11.10 -9.49
C ARG A 22 6.19 -9.75 -9.43
N HIS A 23 6.92 -8.64 -9.31
CA HIS A 23 6.30 -7.31 -9.31
C HIS A 23 5.64 -6.96 -10.65
N VAL A 24 6.27 -7.32 -11.77
CA VAL A 24 5.68 -7.15 -13.10
C VAL A 24 4.40 -7.97 -13.26
N ALA A 25 4.39 -9.21 -12.76
CA ALA A 25 3.20 -10.07 -12.79
C ALA A 25 2.04 -9.51 -11.95
N VAL A 26 2.33 -8.93 -10.77
CA VAL A 26 1.31 -8.27 -9.93
C VAL A 26 0.70 -7.06 -10.65
N LEU A 27 1.55 -6.20 -11.24
CA LEU A 27 1.08 -5.04 -11.98
C LEU A 27 0.25 -5.44 -13.21
N GLN A 28 0.65 -6.51 -13.91
CA GLN A 28 -0.11 -7.06 -15.03
C GLN A 28 -1.46 -7.64 -14.58
N ALA A 29 -1.51 -8.32 -13.44
CA ALA A 29 -2.76 -8.85 -12.88
C ALA A 29 -3.71 -7.70 -12.47
N LEU A 30 -3.18 -6.62 -11.88
CA LEU A 30 -3.97 -5.43 -11.55
C LEU A 30 -4.48 -4.69 -12.81
N ASP A 31 -3.66 -4.59 -13.86
CA ASP A 31 -4.11 -4.05 -15.17
C ASP A 31 -5.22 -4.90 -15.81
N ALA A 32 -5.14 -6.24 -15.66
CA ALA A 32 -6.21 -7.13 -16.10
C ALA A 32 -7.51 -6.91 -15.30
N VAL A 33 -7.42 -6.69 -13.99
CA VAL A 33 -8.57 -6.32 -13.14
C VAL A 33 -9.17 -4.99 -13.59
N GLU A 34 -8.33 -3.98 -13.89
CA GLU A 34 -8.78 -2.68 -14.37
C GLU A 34 -9.57 -2.80 -15.68
N LYS A 35 -9.10 -3.59 -16.64
CA LYS A 35 -9.82 -3.88 -17.89
C LYS A 35 -11.17 -4.57 -17.65
N LYS A 36 -11.23 -5.52 -16.71
CA LYS A 36 -12.49 -6.17 -16.32
C LYS A 36 -13.46 -5.15 -15.69
N LEU A 37 -12.97 -4.23 -14.86
CA LEU A 37 -13.77 -3.17 -14.26
C LEU A 37 -14.36 -2.21 -15.30
N VAL A 38 -13.56 -1.81 -16.29
CA VAL A 38 -14.04 -1.00 -17.43
C VAL A 38 -15.13 -1.75 -18.21
N THR A 39 -14.96 -3.05 -18.39
CA THR A 39 -15.96 -3.90 -19.08
C THR A 39 -17.25 -3.97 -18.28
N ALA A 40 -17.18 -4.19 -16.96
CA ALA A 40 -18.33 -4.21 -16.08
C ALA A 40 -19.12 -2.89 -16.11
N LEU A 41 -18.42 -1.74 -16.11
CA LEU A 41 -19.07 -0.43 -16.23
C LEU A 41 -19.80 -0.26 -17.58
N ARG A 42 -19.22 -0.75 -18.69
CA ARG A 42 -19.88 -0.74 -20.00
C ARG A 42 -21.11 -1.64 -20.02
N THR A 43 -21.03 -2.84 -19.46
CA THR A 43 -22.18 -3.76 -19.34
C THR A 43 -23.29 -3.15 -18.49
N ALA A 44 -22.96 -2.47 -17.40
CA ALA A 44 -23.93 -1.74 -16.59
C ALA A 44 -24.60 -0.60 -17.40
N ALA A 45 -23.83 0.19 -18.14
CA ALA A 45 -24.37 1.25 -18.99
C ALA A 45 -25.29 0.70 -20.10
N ALA A 46 -24.95 -0.45 -20.68
CA ALA A 46 -25.79 -1.15 -21.66
C ALA A 46 -27.10 -1.64 -21.02
N ALA A 47 -27.03 -2.26 -19.83
CA ALA A 47 -28.20 -2.68 -19.08
C ALA A 47 -29.13 -1.49 -18.74
N MET A 48 -28.57 -0.36 -18.31
CA MET A 48 -29.34 0.86 -18.05
C MET A 48 -29.98 1.44 -19.32
N SER A 49 -29.34 1.32 -20.47
CA SER A 49 -29.90 1.74 -21.77
C SER A 49 -31.10 0.89 -22.20
N LEU A 50 -31.18 -0.36 -21.73
CA LEU A 50 -32.32 -1.26 -21.92
C LEU A 50 -33.50 -0.93 -20.98
N MET A 51 -33.25 -0.20 -19.88
CA MET A 51 -34.29 0.27 -18.96
C MET A 51 -34.98 1.58 -19.39
N ALA A 52 -34.53 2.22 -20.47
CA ALA A 52 -35.17 3.44 -20.98
C ALA A 52 -36.65 3.16 -21.27
N PRO A 53 -37.59 4.07 -20.93
CA PRO A 53 -39.03 3.81 -21.02
C PRO A 53 -39.43 3.59 -22.49
N ARG A 54 -39.54 2.33 -22.89
CA ARG A 54 -40.03 1.94 -24.22
C ARG A 54 -41.49 1.54 -24.09
N VAL A 55 -42.32 2.15 -24.94
CA VAL A 55 -43.79 2.13 -24.90
C VAL A 55 -44.40 0.74 -25.20
N SER A 56 -43.59 -0.27 -25.51
CA SER A 56 -44.05 -1.63 -25.81
C SER A 56 -43.47 -2.65 -24.85
N SER A 57 -44.37 -3.38 -24.18
CA SER A 57 -44.09 -4.59 -23.39
C SER A 57 -43.47 -5.66 -24.29
N ASP A 58 -42.15 -5.62 -24.46
CA ASP A 58 -41.40 -6.58 -25.26
C ASP A 58 -40.64 -7.52 -24.30
N GLU A 59 -41.11 -8.76 -24.15
CA GLU A 59 -40.47 -9.82 -23.35
C GLU A 59 -38.98 -10.00 -23.71
N SER A 60 -38.62 -9.67 -24.95
CA SER A 60 -37.24 -9.65 -25.46
C SER A 60 -36.34 -8.66 -24.69
N ALA A 61 -36.87 -7.50 -24.30
CA ALA A 61 -36.12 -6.46 -23.60
C ALA A 61 -35.85 -6.84 -22.14
N SER A 62 -36.81 -7.49 -21.47
CA SER A 62 -36.64 -7.97 -20.09
C SER A 62 -35.67 -9.16 -20.02
N LEU A 63 -35.68 -10.06 -21.00
CA LEU A 63 -34.68 -11.13 -21.14
C LEU A 63 -33.27 -10.56 -21.37
N SER A 64 -33.14 -9.58 -22.28
CA SER A 64 -31.86 -8.93 -22.57
C SER A 64 -31.30 -8.17 -21.37
N PHE A 65 -32.16 -7.49 -20.60
CA PHE A 65 -31.79 -6.80 -19.36
C PHE A 65 -31.32 -7.80 -18.29
N ASN A 66 -32.07 -8.87 -18.03
CA ASN A 66 -31.67 -9.89 -17.07
C ASN A 66 -30.34 -10.55 -17.45
N SER A 67 -30.12 -10.82 -18.74
CA SER A 67 -28.85 -11.34 -19.22
C SER A 67 -27.70 -10.36 -18.95
N ALA A 68 -27.87 -9.07 -19.24
CA ALA A 68 -26.85 -8.04 -18.99
C ALA A 68 -26.58 -7.85 -17.49
N CYS A 69 -27.60 -7.95 -16.63
CA CYS A 69 -27.43 -7.92 -15.18
C CYS A 69 -26.67 -9.15 -14.67
N THR A 70 -26.96 -10.33 -15.22
CA THR A 70 -26.27 -11.57 -14.85
C THR A 70 -24.79 -11.51 -15.25
N GLU A 71 -24.51 -11.01 -16.46
CA GLU A 71 -23.15 -10.77 -16.94
C GLU A 71 -22.40 -9.75 -16.08
N PHE A 72 -23.06 -8.65 -15.71
CA PHE A 72 -22.49 -7.65 -14.80
C PHE A 72 -22.11 -8.27 -13.45
N LEU A 73 -23.03 -9.01 -12.81
CA LEU A 73 -22.77 -9.65 -11.52
C LEU A 73 -21.64 -10.68 -11.61
N GLN A 74 -21.54 -11.41 -12.73
CA GLN A 74 -20.46 -12.36 -12.98
C GLN A 74 -19.11 -11.63 -13.10
N LEU A 75 -19.04 -10.51 -13.83
CA LEU A 75 -17.84 -9.68 -13.92
C LEU A 75 -17.42 -9.14 -12.55
N ILE A 76 -18.37 -8.68 -11.73
CA ILE A 76 -18.09 -8.21 -10.36
C ILE A 76 -17.53 -9.34 -9.49
N LYS A 77 -18.11 -10.54 -9.57
CA LYS A 77 -17.61 -11.71 -8.84
C LYS A 77 -16.18 -12.07 -9.25
N GLU A 78 -15.89 -12.04 -10.54
CA GLU A 78 -14.54 -12.31 -11.07
C GLU A 78 -13.54 -11.25 -10.61
N ILE A 79 -13.90 -9.96 -10.65
CA ILE A 79 -13.07 -8.86 -10.14
C ILE A 79 -12.75 -9.07 -8.65
N HIS A 80 -13.76 -9.38 -7.83
CA HIS A 80 -13.56 -9.62 -6.40
C HIS A 80 -12.64 -10.81 -6.14
N THR A 81 -12.81 -11.90 -6.88
CA THR A 81 -12.00 -13.12 -6.73
C THR A 81 -10.55 -12.85 -7.13
N GLU A 82 -10.33 -12.17 -8.25
CA GLU A 82 -9.00 -11.80 -8.74
C GLU A 82 -8.30 -10.86 -7.75
N LEU A 83 -9.00 -9.84 -7.24
CA LEU A 83 -8.43 -8.90 -6.29
C LEU A 83 -8.10 -9.57 -4.94
N ALA A 84 -8.96 -10.46 -4.46
CA ALA A 84 -8.71 -11.25 -3.25
C ALA A 84 -7.49 -12.17 -3.39
N ASN A 85 -7.26 -12.75 -4.57
CA ASN A 85 -6.07 -13.56 -4.83
C ASN A 85 -4.79 -12.70 -4.85
N ASN A 86 -4.89 -11.45 -5.33
CA ASN A 86 -3.75 -10.55 -5.45
C ASN A 86 -3.49 -9.69 -4.19
N ILE A 87 -4.42 -9.62 -3.23
CA ILE A 87 -4.28 -8.77 -2.03
C ILE A 87 -3.05 -9.14 -1.18
N HIS A 88 -2.71 -10.42 -1.13
CA HIS A 88 -1.53 -10.92 -0.42
C HIS A 88 -0.22 -10.46 -1.10
N LEU A 89 -0.22 -10.31 -2.42
CA LEU A 89 0.93 -9.82 -3.17
C LEU A 89 1.15 -8.31 -2.96
N VAL A 90 0.08 -7.57 -2.65
CA VAL A 90 0.14 -6.15 -2.28
C VAL A 90 0.50 -5.98 -0.80
N SER A 91 0.10 -6.88 0.11
CA SER A 91 0.54 -6.81 1.52
C SER A 91 2.04 -7.04 1.67
N ASP A 92 2.64 -7.83 0.78
CA ASP A 92 4.09 -8.03 0.70
C ASP A 92 4.81 -6.84 0.03
N TYR A 93 4.05 -5.92 -0.58
CA TYR A 93 4.57 -4.68 -1.13
C TYR A 93 4.91 -3.71 0.02
N ARG A 94 6.06 -3.94 0.66
CA ARG A 94 6.66 -2.97 1.57
C ARG A 94 7.01 -1.72 0.76
N THR A 95 6.38 -0.59 1.05
CA THR A 95 6.87 0.72 0.64
C THR A 95 8.35 0.80 1.04
N PHE A 96 9.21 1.12 0.07
CA PHE A 96 10.66 1.20 0.26
C PHE A 96 11.38 -0.14 0.55
N ALA A 97 10.80 -1.30 0.21
CA ALA A 97 11.46 -2.61 0.38
C ALA A 97 12.89 -2.70 -0.21
N ARG A 98 13.17 -1.88 -1.23
CA ARG A 98 14.46 -1.81 -1.93
C ARG A 98 15.29 -0.57 -1.58
N SER A 99 14.88 0.20 -0.58
CA SER A 99 15.58 1.42 -0.14
C SER A 99 16.18 1.22 1.25
N THR A 100 17.38 1.79 1.44
CA THR A 100 18.07 1.85 2.73
C THR A 100 17.36 2.76 3.73
N TYR A 101 16.36 3.54 3.30
CA TYR A 101 15.61 4.50 4.13
C TYR A 101 15.09 3.88 5.42
N GLY A 102 14.54 2.66 5.39
CA GLY A 102 14.04 1.99 6.59
C GLY A 102 15.15 1.68 7.60
N ALA A 103 16.31 1.23 7.11
CA ALA A 103 17.48 0.94 7.95
C ALA A 103 18.11 2.24 8.49
N GLU A 104 18.24 3.26 7.65
CA GLU A 104 18.76 4.58 8.01
C GLU A 104 17.86 5.26 9.05
N LYS A 105 16.54 5.23 8.86
CA LYS A 105 15.58 5.79 9.81
C LYS A 105 15.60 5.04 11.13
N SER A 106 15.74 3.71 11.10
CA SER A 106 15.86 2.90 12.31
C SER A 106 17.15 3.21 13.08
N MET A 107 18.26 3.43 12.38
CA MET A 107 19.51 3.86 12.98
C MET A 107 19.39 5.27 13.59
N GLU A 108 18.77 6.21 12.88
CA GLU A 108 18.52 7.57 13.37
C GLU A 108 17.67 7.56 14.64
N ILE A 109 16.55 6.82 14.64
CA ILE A 109 15.70 6.62 15.83
C ILE A 109 16.49 5.96 16.96
N GLY A 110 17.33 4.97 16.65
CA GLY A 110 18.21 4.32 17.62
C GLY A 110 19.18 5.28 18.29
N ARG A 111 19.82 6.15 17.51
CA ARG A 111 20.72 7.19 18.04
C ARG A 111 19.98 8.18 18.92
N GLU A 112 18.80 8.62 18.52
CA GLU A 112 18.00 9.55 19.32
C GLU A 112 17.57 8.92 20.65
N LYS A 113 17.15 7.65 20.63
CA LYS A 113 16.84 6.90 21.86
C LYS A 113 18.03 6.81 22.80
N VAL A 114 19.22 6.49 22.28
CA VAL A 114 20.45 6.43 23.09
C VAL A 114 20.77 7.80 23.69
N LYS A 115 20.62 8.88 22.91
CA LYS A 115 20.84 10.25 23.38
C LYS A 115 19.91 10.59 24.55
N ILE A 116 18.62 10.27 24.44
CA ILE A 116 17.65 10.47 25.53
C ILE A 116 18.07 9.71 26.80
N VAL A 117 18.48 8.44 26.66
CA VAL A 117 18.93 7.62 27.80
C VAL A 117 20.18 8.23 28.46
N VAL A 118 21.14 8.71 27.66
CA VAL A 118 22.35 9.37 28.18
C VAL A 118 21.99 10.66 28.93
N GLU A 119 21.12 11.50 28.39
CA GLU A 119 20.66 12.73 29.05
C GLU A 119 19.96 12.42 30.38
N GLN A 120 19.13 11.37 30.43
CA GLN A 120 18.50 10.91 31.67
C GLN A 120 19.52 10.42 32.69
N LEU A 121 20.51 9.61 32.27
CA LEU A 121 21.58 9.14 33.15
C LEU A 121 22.44 10.27 33.69
N GLN A 122 22.78 11.27 32.87
CA GLN A 122 23.52 12.45 33.31
C GLN A 122 22.71 13.28 34.31
N THR A 123 21.41 13.42 34.09
CA THR A 123 20.51 14.11 35.03
C THR A 123 20.47 13.38 36.38
N LEU A 124 20.38 12.04 36.37
CA LEU A 124 20.44 11.23 37.57
C LEU A 124 21.80 11.29 38.27
N SER A 125 22.90 11.28 37.52
CA SER A 125 24.26 11.43 38.08
C SER A 125 24.40 12.76 38.81
N ARG A 126 23.98 13.87 38.18
CA ARG A 126 23.99 15.19 38.83
C ARG A 126 23.09 15.23 40.05
N PHE A 127 21.91 14.64 39.97
CA PHE A 127 21.01 14.55 41.13
C PHE A 127 21.70 13.82 42.30
N LEU A 128 22.36 12.70 42.03
CA LEU A 128 23.09 11.97 43.07
C LEU A 128 24.31 12.75 43.58
N GLU A 129 25.06 13.41 42.70
CA GLU A 129 26.18 14.27 43.11
C GLU A 129 25.70 15.43 44.00
N ASP A 130 24.60 16.10 43.63
CA ASP A 130 24.06 17.23 44.39
C ASP A 130 23.40 16.81 45.72
N HIS A 131 22.87 15.58 45.82
CA HIS A 131 22.13 15.10 47.01
C HIS A 131 22.91 14.08 47.87
N CYS A 132 24.03 13.52 47.40
CA CYS A 132 24.92 12.66 48.20
C CYS A 132 26.20 13.36 48.68
N TYR A 133 26.43 14.63 48.30
CA TYR A 133 27.52 15.47 48.84
C TYR A 133 27.07 16.45 49.94
N THR A 134 25.92 16.26 50.57
CA THR A 134 25.60 16.94 51.83
C THR A 134 26.01 16.05 53.01
N PRO A 135 27.16 16.30 53.67
CA PRO A 135 27.54 15.57 54.86
C PRO A 135 26.80 16.11 56.09
N GLU A 136 25.46 16.08 56.12
CA GLU A 136 24.70 16.39 57.35
C GLU A 136 23.42 15.56 57.47
N GLU A 137 23.56 14.24 57.43
CA GLU A 137 22.67 13.33 58.17
C GLU A 137 23.52 12.22 58.82
N CYS A 138 24.51 12.65 59.61
CA CYS A 138 25.21 11.80 60.56
C CYS A 138 25.21 12.52 61.92
N SER A 139 24.08 12.48 62.62
CA SER A 139 23.92 12.77 64.05
C SER A 139 22.71 12.03 64.58
#